data_AF-D2ISQ3-F1
#
_entry.id   AF-D2ISQ3-F1
#
_cell.length_a   1.000
_cell.length_b   1.000
_cell.length_c   1.000
_cell.angle_alpha   90.00
_cell.angle_beta   90.00
_cell.angle_gamma   90.00
#
_symmetry.space_group_name_H-M   'P 1'
#
loop_
_entity.id
_entity.type
_entity.pdbx_description
1 polymer ?
#
loop_
_entity_poly.entity_id
_entity_poly.type
_entity_poly.pdbx_seq_one_letter_code
_entity_poly.pdbx_strand_id
1 'polypeptide(L)'
;VLSLWGAVLANLTCLQQTDLKSLIAYSSISHMGLVIAAIMIQTQWSLSGAMALMIAHGFTSSALFCLANTSYERTHTRTLILTRGLHNILPMATAWWLVVNLMNIATPPTMNFTGELLISASL
;
A
#
# COMPACT_ATOMS: atom_id res chain seq x y z
N VAL A 1 17.71 -7.02 8.04
CA VAL A 1 17.18 -8.37 8.34
C VAL A 1 15.87 -8.33 9.12
N LEU A 2 15.84 -7.78 10.34
CA LEU A 2 14.60 -7.66 11.14
C LEU A 2 13.48 -6.92 10.39
N SER A 3 13.79 -5.79 9.74
CA SER A 3 12.83 -5.01 8.95
C SER A 3 12.22 -5.81 7.79
N LEU A 4 13.05 -6.51 7.01
CA LEU A 4 12.61 -7.35 5.90
C LEU A 4 11.75 -8.53 6.38
N TRP A 5 12.16 -9.18 7.49
CA TRP A 5 11.38 -10.29 8.05
C TRP A 5 10.02 -9.81 8.58
N GLY A 6 10.00 -8.66 9.26
CA GLY A 6 8.77 -8.02 9.70
C GLY A 6 7.84 -7.66 8.53
N ALA A 7 8.39 -7.14 7.42
CA ALA A 7 7.61 -6.85 6.22
C ALA A 7 6.98 -8.11 5.60
N VAL A 8 7.72 -9.21 5.53
CA VAL A 8 7.19 -10.51 5.05
C VAL A 8 6.07 -11.02 5.95
N LEU A 9 6.26 -11.01 7.28
CA LEU A 9 5.23 -11.45 8.22
C LEU A 9 3.98 -10.57 8.14
N ALA A 10 4.14 -9.24 8.03
CA ALA A 10 3.02 -8.32 7.86
C ALA A 10 2.22 -8.64 6.59
N ASN A 11 2.89 -8.90 5.46
CA ASN A 11 2.24 -9.31 4.21
C ASN A 11 1.48 -10.64 4.35
N LEU A 12 2.03 -11.63 5.06
CA LEU A 12 1.34 -12.89 5.32
C LEU A 12 0.08 -12.68 6.20
N THR A 13 0.17 -11.84 7.23
CA THR A 13 -1.00 -11.50 8.05
C THR A 13 -2.06 -10.69 7.29
N CYS A 14 -1.64 -9.93 6.26
CA CYS A 14 -2.52 -9.16 5.40
C CYS A 14 -3.50 -10.06 4.63
N LEU A 15 -3.05 -11.23 4.16
CA LEU A 15 -3.86 -12.19 3.41
C LEU A 15 -5.05 -12.74 4.21
N GLN A 16 -4.97 -12.71 5.54
CA GLN A 16 -5.99 -13.21 6.45
C GLN A 16 -6.98 -12.11 6.91
N GLN A 17 -6.73 -10.85 6.55
CA GLN A 17 -7.56 -9.74 7.00
C GLN A 17 -8.89 -9.71 6.24
N THR A 18 -9.99 -9.77 6.98
CA THR A 18 -11.35 -9.64 6.46
C THR A 18 -11.86 -8.19 6.48
N ASP A 19 -11.24 -7.35 7.30
CA ASP A 19 -11.57 -5.94 7.46
C ASP A 19 -10.74 -5.06 6.53
N LEU A 20 -11.41 -4.17 5.80
CA LEU A 20 -10.79 -3.37 4.76
C LEU A 20 -9.78 -2.34 5.32
N LYS A 21 -10.05 -1.74 6.48
CA LYS A 21 -9.10 -0.79 7.11
C LYS A 21 -7.85 -1.50 7.65
N SER A 22 -7.99 -2.71 8.21
CA SER A 22 -6.83 -3.46 8.69
C SER A 22 -6.00 -3.98 7.53
N LEU A 23 -6.64 -4.45 6.45
CA LEU A 23 -5.95 -4.86 5.22
C LEU A 23 -5.08 -3.73 4.64
N ILE A 24 -5.63 -2.50 4.53
CA ILE A 24 -4.85 -1.33 4.10
C ILE A 24 -3.68 -1.06 5.06
N ALA A 25 -3.92 -1.08 6.37
CA ALA A 25 -2.88 -0.85 7.38
C ALA A 25 -1.75 -1.88 7.30
N TYR A 26 -2.06 -3.18 7.22
CA TYR A 26 -1.03 -4.22 7.12
C TYR A 26 -0.25 -4.14 5.81
N SER A 27 -0.90 -3.79 4.69
CA SER A 27 -0.17 -3.53 3.45
C SER A 27 0.77 -2.33 3.54
N SER A 28 0.45 -1.29 4.32
CA SER A 28 1.33 -0.13 4.53
C SER A 28 2.59 -0.45 5.33
N ILE A 29 2.51 -1.44 6.24
CA ILE A 29 3.64 -1.83 7.10
C ILE A 29 4.78 -2.41 6.26
N SER A 30 4.49 -3.11 5.15
CA SER A 30 5.55 -3.70 4.32
C SER A 30 6.35 -2.63 3.56
N HIS A 31 5.70 -1.59 3.02
CA HIS A 31 6.40 -0.45 2.42
C HIS A 31 7.26 0.29 3.45
N MET A 32 6.76 0.50 4.67
CA MET A 32 7.57 1.11 5.75
C MET A 32 8.74 0.20 6.17
N GLY A 33 8.55 -1.12 6.14
CA GLY A 33 9.62 -2.09 6.38
C GLY A 33 10.76 -1.96 5.35
N LEU A 34 10.42 -1.72 4.08
CA LEU A 34 11.39 -1.41 3.03
C LEU A 34 12.10 -0.07 3.26
N VAL A 35 11.37 0.98 3.67
CA VAL A 35 11.96 2.28 4.03
C VAL A 35 13.00 2.13 5.15
N ILE A 36 12.67 1.38 6.21
CA ILE A 36 13.61 1.13 7.32
C ILE A 36 14.83 0.35 6.82
N ALA A 37 14.63 -0.68 5.99
CA ALA A 37 15.74 -1.43 5.40
C ALA A 37 16.66 -0.50 4.56
N ALA A 38 16.08 0.38 3.75
CA ALA A 38 16.82 1.32 2.91
C ALA A 38 17.64 2.34 3.71
N ILE A 39 17.07 2.89 4.78
CA ILE A 39 17.76 3.85 5.67
C ILE A 39 18.97 3.19 6.34
N MET A 40 18.89 1.90 6.68
CA MET A 40 20.00 1.17 7.31
C MET A 40 21.18 0.89 6.36
N ILE A 41 20.95 0.87 5.04
CA ILE A 41 21.99 0.65 4.01
C ILE A 41 22.85 1.91 3.81
N GLN A 42 22.28 3.10 4.04
CA GLN A 42 22.99 4.40 3.98
C GLN A 42 23.71 4.70 2.65
N THR A 43 23.24 4.18 1.52
CA THR A 43 23.76 4.58 0.20
C THR A 43 22.94 5.74 -0.36
N GLN A 44 23.53 6.50 -1.29
CA GLN A 44 22.83 7.61 -1.94
C GLN A 44 21.55 7.16 -2.66
N TRP A 45 21.59 5.96 -3.27
CA TRP A 45 20.45 5.33 -3.92
C TRP A 45 19.39 4.87 -2.92
N SER A 46 19.78 4.30 -1.79
CA SER A 46 18.82 3.84 -0.76
C SER A 46 18.11 5.01 -0.09
N LEU A 47 18.82 6.10 0.23
CA LEU A 47 18.25 7.29 0.86
C LEU A 47 17.31 8.04 -0.09
N SER A 48 17.69 8.20 -1.36
CA SER A 48 16.81 8.81 -2.36
C SER A 48 15.57 7.94 -2.63
N GLY A 49 15.72 6.62 -2.71
CA GLY A 49 14.62 5.66 -2.81
C GLY A 49 13.69 5.69 -1.60
N ALA A 50 14.23 5.75 -0.38
CA ALA A 50 13.45 5.87 0.85
C ALA A 50 12.62 7.15 0.90
N MET A 51 13.20 8.29 0.53
CA MET A 51 12.48 9.56 0.45
C MET A 51 11.36 9.52 -0.61
N ALA A 52 11.66 9.00 -1.80
CA ALA A 52 10.66 8.85 -2.86
C ALA A 52 9.50 7.95 -2.42
N LEU A 53 9.82 6.81 -1.79
CA LEU A 53 8.82 5.85 -1.31
C LEU A 53 7.97 6.43 -0.18
N MET A 54 8.53 7.20 0.77
CA MET A 54 7.75 7.84 1.83
C MET A 54 6.72 8.85 1.29
N ILE A 55 7.13 9.68 0.31
CA ILE A 55 6.24 10.66 -0.31
C ILE A 55 5.14 9.93 -1.09
N ALA A 56 5.52 8.97 -1.94
CA ALA A 56 4.60 8.21 -2.76
C ALA A 56 3.61 7.39 -1.91
N HIS A 57 4.11 6.76 -0.84
CA HIS A 57 3.29 6.01 0.08
C HIS A 57 2.31 6.90 0.86
N GLY A 58 2.70 8.13 1.22
CA GLY A 58 1.80 9.11 1.84
C GLY A 58 0.59 9.44 0.97
N PHE A 59 0.79 9.60 -0.33
CA PHE A 59 -0.32 9.83 -1.28
C PHE A 59 -1.18 8.59 -1.49
N THR A 60 -0.57 7.41 -1.64
CA THR A 60 -1.31 6.17 -1.90
C THR A 60 -2.12 5.71 -0.69
N SER A 61 -1.54 5.72 0.50
CA SER A 61 -2.24 5.35 1.75
C SER A 61 -3.41 6.28 2.07
N SER A 62 -3.23 7.60 1.93
CA SER A 62 -4.32 8.57 2.15
C SER A 62 -5.47 8.39 1.16
N ALA A 63 -5.17 8.12 -0.12
CA ALA A 63 -6.19 7.79 -1.12
C ALA A 63 -6.94 6.49 -0.79
N LEU A 64 -6.23 5.43 -0.38
CA LEU A 64 -6.85 4.16 0.05
C LEU A 64 -7.77 4.35 1.26
N PHE A 65 -7.33 5.09 2.28
CA PHE A 65 -8.16 5.36 3.46
C PHE A 65 -9.37 6.25 3.13
N CYS A 66 -9.23 7.19 2.20
CA CYS A 66 -10.36 7.98 1.71
C CYS A 66 -11.39 7.09 1.02
N LEU A 67 -10.96 6.26 0.06
CA LEU A 67 -11.85 5.33 -0.65
C LEU A 67 -12.51 4.32 0.31
N ALA A 68 -11.74 3.79 1.25
CA ALA A 68 -12.24 2.94 2.33
C ALA A 68 -13.38 3.63 3.10
N ASN A 69 -13.19 4.90 3.47
CA ASN A 69 -14.19 5.64 4.20
C ASN A 69 -15.45 5.92 3.37
N THR A 70 -15.31 6.30 2.09
CA THR A 70 -16.48 6.50 1.21
C THR A 70 -17.29 5.22 1.01
N SER A 71 -16.62 4.06 0.94
CA SER A 71 -17.31 2.77 0.86
C SER A 71 -18.05 2.45 2.17
N TYR A 72 -17.41 2.72 3.31
CA TYR A 72 -17.99 2.52 4.64
C TYR A 72 -19.20 3.43 4.89
N GLU A 73 -19.18 4.69 4.48
CA GLU A 73 -20.31 5.61 4.64
C GLU A 73 -21.55 5.14 3.86
N ARG A 74 -21.37 4.38 2.77
CA ARG A 74 -22.47 3.86 1.95
C ARG A 74 -22.99 2.51 2.42
N THR A 75 -22.13 1.63 2.91
CA THR A 75 -22.52 0.26 3.30
C THR A 75 -22.62 0.06 4.81
N HIS A 76 -22.14 1.00 5.62
CA HIS A 76 -21.98 0.89 7.07
C HIS A 76 -21.24 -0.38 7.54
N THR A 77 -20.45 -1.00 6.66
CA THR A 77 -19.72 -2.24 6.92
C THR A 77 -18.27 -2.13 6.47
N ARG A 78 -17.36 -2.75 7.23
CA ARG A 78 -15.92 -2.78 6.92
C ARG A 78 -15.46 -4.12 6.34
N THR A 79 -16.34 -5.11 6.30
CA THR A 79 -16.05 -6.47 5.91
C THR A 79 -16.06 -6.61 4.38
N LEU A 80 -14.94 -7.08 3.83
CA LEU A 80 -14.68 -7.10 2.38
C LEU A 80 -15.67 -8.01 1.62
N ILE A 81 -16.15 -9.07 2.26
CA ILE A 81 -17.11 -10.02 1.67
C ILE A 81 -18.46 -9.32 1.38
N LEU A 82 -18.90 -8.44 2.27
CA LEU A 82 -20.17 -7.71 2.12
C LEU A 82 -20.08 -6.60 1.07
N THR A 83 -18.88 -6.07 0.80
CA THR A 83 -18.68 -4.99 -0.18
C THR A 83 -18.40 -5.49 -1.61
N ARG A 84 -18.27 -6.81 -1.82
CA ARG A 84 -17.91 -7.41 -3.12
C ARG A 84 -18.81 -6.98 -4.29
N GLY A 85 -20.12 -6.83 -4.04
CA GLY A 85 -21.11 -6.47 -5.06
C GLY A 85 -21.09 -4.99 -5.48
N LEU A 86 -20.42 -4.12 -4.72
CA LEU A 86 -20.37 -2.68 -5.04
C LEU A 86 -19.71 -2.40 -6.39
N HIS A 87 -18.87 -3.32 -6.88
CA HIS A 87 -18.12 -3.09 -8.09
C HIS A 87 -19.01 -2.91 -9.34
N ASN A 88 -20.12 -3.63 -9.39
CA ASN A 88 -21.05 -3.55 -10.51
C ASN A 88 -21.99 -2.34 -10.40
N ILE A 89 -22.22 -1.86 -9.18
CA ILE A 89 -23.17 -0.78 -8.88
C ILE A 89 -22.51 0.60 -9.08
N LEU A 90 -21.22 0.72 -8.77
CA LEU A 90 -20.49 1.99 -8.76
C LEU A 90 -19.19 1.92 -9.60
N PRO A 91 -19.28 1.83 -10.93
CA PRO A 91 -18.13 1.61 -11.81
C PRO A 91 -17.09 2.73 -11.75
N MET A 92 -17.48 3.97 -11.42
CA MET A 92 -16.50 5.05 -11.23
C MET A 92 -15.68 4.85 -9.94
N ALA A 93 -16.32 4.39 -8.86
CA ALA A 93 -15.61 4.09 -7.62
C ALA A 93 -14.68 2.89 -7.80
N THR A 94 -15.05 1.91 -8.62
CA THR A 94 -14.16 0.78 -8.93
C THR A 94 -12.94 1.19 -9.72
N ALA A 95 -13.07 2.11 -10.68
CA ALA A 95 -11.94 2.66 -11.41
C ALA A 95 -10.95 3.34 -10.45
N TRP A 96 -11.43 4.14 -9.50
CA TRP A 96 -10.59 4.74 -8.46
C TRP A 96 -9.93 3.70 -7.57
N TRP A 97 -10.69 2.68 -7.11
CA TRP A 97 -10.13 1.57 -6.36
C TRP A 97 -9.01 0.87 -7.14
N LEU A 98 -9.22 0.59 -8.42
CA LEU A 98 -8.23 -0.07 -9.28
C LEU A 98 -6.98 0.79 -9.44
N VAL A 99 -7.13 2.09 -9.75
CA VAL A 99 -5.99 3.01 -9.93
C VAL A 99 -5.16 3.11 -8.66
N VAL A 100 -5.80 3.29 -7.50
CA VAL A 100 -5.07 3.43 -6.23
C VAL A 100 -4.42 2.09 -5.82
N ASN A 101 -5.07 0.94 -6.08
CA ASN A 101 -4.43 -0.36 -5.86
C ASN A 101 -3.23 -0.59 -6.79
N LEU A 102 -3.29 -0.16 -8.05
CA LEU A 102 -2.15 -0.21 -8.97
C LEU A 102 -0.99 0.67 -8.50
N MET A 103 -1.30 1.84 -7.93
CA MET A 103 -0.29 2.68 -7.26
C MET A 103 0.30 1.99 -6.03
N ASN A 104 -0.51 1.28 -5.24
CA ASN A 104 -0.05 0.56 -4.05
C ASN A 104 0.88 -0.61 -4.40
N ILE A 105 0.56 -1.40 -5.44
CA ILE A 105 1.37 -2.55 -5.90
C ILE A 105 2.63 -2.11 -6.68
N ALA A 106 2.93 -0.81 -6.70
CA ALA A 106 4.14 -0.28 -7.35
C ALA A 106 4.25 -0.71 -8.83
N THR A 107 3.12 -0.72 -9.56
CA THR A 107 3.15 -1.01 -11.00
C THR A 107 3.83 0.12 -11.79
N PRO A 108 4.62 -0.14 -12.86
CA PRO A 108 5.12 0.93 -13.71
C PRO A 108 3.92 1.57 -14.43
N PRO A 109 3.70 2.91 -14.43
CA PRO A 109 4.59 4.05 -14.19
C PRO A 109 4.39 4.81 -12.85
N THR A 110 4.14 4.12 -11.74
CA THR A 110 3.75 4.76 -10.46
C THR A 110 4.95 5.27 -9.64
N MET A 111 4.71 6.21 -8.72
CA MET A 111 5.77 6.75 -7.84
C MET A 111 6.31 5.70 -6.84
N ASN A 112 5.45 4.79 -6.36
CA ASN A 112 5.89 3.69 -5.48
C ASN A 112 6.92 2.81 -6.20
N PHE A 113 6.71 2.54 -7.49
CA PHE A 113 7.67 1.78 -8.32
C PHE A 113 9.05 2.41 -8.33
N THR A 114 9.14 3.74 -8.55
CA THR A 114 10.44 4.42 -8.57
C THR A 114 11.18 4.32 -7.24
N GLY A 115 10.46 4.42 -6.11
CA GLY A 115 11.06 4.29 -4.78
C GLY A 115 11.55 2.87 -4.51
N GLU A 116 10.71 1.87 -4.78
CA GLU A 116 11.06 0.45 -4.58
C GLU A 116 12.21 0.01 -5.50
N LEU A 117 12.23 0.47 -6.76
CA LEU A 117 13.30 0.16 -7.69
C LEU A 117 14.65 0.72 -7.22
N LEU A 118 14.69 1.98 -6.76
CA LEU A 118 15.90 2.59 -6.20
C LEU A 118 16.41 1.85 -4.96
N ILE A 119 15.50 1.45 -4.06
CA ILE A 119 15.85 0.67 -2.87
C ILE A 119 16.39 -0.71 -3.29
N SER A 120 15.73 -1.39 -4.24
CA SER A 120 16.14 -2.71 -4.72
C SER A 120 17.49 -2.71 -5.44
N ALA A 121 17.84 -1.62 -6.13
CA ALA A 121 19.15 -1.47 -6.78
C ALA A 121 20.28 -1.23 -5.76
N SER A 122 19.94 -0.85 -4.53
CA SER A 122 20.90 -0.56 -3.45
C SER A 122 21.05 -1.68 -2.41
N LEU A 123 20.10 -2.64 -2.39
CA LEU A 123 20.11 -3.85 -1.58
C LEU A 123 21.06 -4.90 -2.15
#